data_AF-A0AAV6GJD4-F1
#
_entry.id   AF-A0AAV6GJD4-F1
#
_cell.length_a   1.000
_cell.length_b   1.000
_cell.length_c   1.000
_cell.angle_alpha   90.00
_cell.angle_beta   90.00
_cell.angle_gamma   90.00
#
_symmetry.space_group_name_H-M   'P 1'
#
loop_
_entity.id
_entity.type
_entity.pdbx_description
1 polymer ?
#
loop_
_entity_poly.entity_id
_entity_poly.type
_entity_poly.pdbx_seq_one_letter_code
_entity_poly.pdbx_strand_id
1 'polypeptide(L)'
;MSDHIAHITELLGPLPVDFALSGRHSRRFFNSKGELRRITRLHPWALCDLLQDKYGWTPSDAQSFSHFLLPMLEPVPAHRATAQQCLQHQWINS
;
A
#
# COMPACT_ATOMS: atom_id res chain seq x y z
N MET A 1 -12.04 -8.78 -7.09
CA MET A 1 -10.76 -9.38 -6.61
C MET A 1 -9.57 -8.82 -7.39
N SER A 2 -9.64 -8.70 -8.72
CA SER A 2 -8.66 -7.89 -9.49
C SER A 2 -8.66 -6.41 -9.06
N ASP A 3 -9.84 -5.86 -8.78
CA ASP A 3 -10.01 -4.47 -8.30
C ASP A 3 -9.36 -4.24 -6.92
N HIS A 4 -9.35 -5.29 -6.09
CA HIS A 4 -8.73 -5.25 -4.77
C HIS A 4 -7.20 -5.07 -4.87
N ILE A 5 -6.56 -5.75 -5.82
CA ILE A 5 -5.12 -5.61 -6.06
C ILE A 5 -4.83 -4.24 -6.69
N ALA A 6 -5.69 -3.75 -7.59
CA ALA A 6 -5.56 -2.41 -8.15
C ALA A 6 -5.56 -1.33 -7.06
N HIS A 7 -6.51 -1.36 -6.12
CA HIS A 7 -6.55 -0.39 -5.02
C HIS A 7 -5.27 -0.46 -4.15
N ILE A 8 -4.73 -1.66 -3.89
CA ILE A 8 -3.46 -1.81 -3.18
C ILE A 8 -2.33 -1.15 -3.97
N THR A 9 -2.26 -1.40 -5.28
CA THR A 9 -1.23 -0.83 -6.17
C THR A 9 -1.36 0.68 -6.34
N GLU A 10 -2.59 1.22 -6.35
CA GLU A 10 -2.85 2.66 -6.43
C GLU A 10 -2.37 3.40 -5.16
N LEU A 11 -2.53 2.76 -4.00
CA LEU A 11 -2.13 3.34 -2.72
C LEU A 11 -0.63 3.19 -2.42
N LEU A 12 -0.07 2.01 -2.69
CA LEU A 12 1.28 1.62 -2.26
C LEU A 12 2.31 1.63 -3.39
N GLY A 13 1.87 1.84 -4.63
CA GLY A 13 2.71 1.73 -5.82
C GLY A 13 2.82 0.30 -6.35
N PRO A 14 3.65 0.10 -7.39
CA PRO A 14 3.82 -1.19 -8.06
C PRO A 14 4.40 -2.24 -7.10
N LEU A 15 3.81 -3.44 -7.12
CA LEU A 15 4.33 -4.58 -6.38
C LEU A 15 5.67 -5.03 -6.99
N PRO A 16 6.66 -5.44 -6.16
CA PRO A 16 7.86 -6.08 -6.68
C PRO A 16 7.51 -7.29 -7.54
N VAL A 17 8.14 -7.41 -8.71
CA VAL A 17 7.79 -8.43 -9.72
C VAL A 17 7.89 -9.84 -9.14
N ASP A 18 8.97 -10.13 -8.40
CA ASP A 18 9.18 -11.44 -7.78
C ASP A 18 8.03 -11.78 -6.82
N PHE A 19 7.58 -10.80 -6.03
CA PHE A 19 6.45 -10.97 -5.13
C PHE A 19 5.13 -11.19 -5.90
N ALA A 20 4.84 -10.33 -6.88
CA ALA A 20 3.62 -10.41 -7.69
C ALA A 20 3.48 -11.76 -8.41
N LEU A 21 4.59 -12.34 -8.86
CA LEU A 21 4.62 -13.60 -9.61
C LEU A 21 4.69 -14.86 -8.74
N SER A 22 5.15 -14.75 -7.49
CA SER A 22 5.32 -15.89 -6.56
C SER A 22 4.02 -16.60 -6.16
N GLY A 23 2.88 -15.91 -6.21
CA GLY A 23 1.62 -16.44 -5.70
C GLY A 23 1.00 -17.56 -6.54
N ARG A 24 0.35 -18.54 -5.90
CA ARG A 24 -0.34 -19.67 -6.55
C ARG A 24 -1.30 -19.25 -7.67
N HIS A 25 -1.96 -18.10 -7.50
CA HIS A 25 -2.92 -17.54 -8.44
C HIS A 25 -2.37 -16.35 -9.25
N SER A 26 -1.06 -16.07 -9.19
CA SER A 26 -0.44 -14.88 -9.80
C SER A 26 -0.79 -14.74 -11.29
N ARG A 27 -0.72 -15.83 -12.05
CA ARG A 27 -1.00 -15.88 -13.50
C ARG A 27 -2.40 -15.41 -13.88
N ARG A 28 -3.38 -15.46 -12.97
CA ARG A 28 -4.74 -14.94 -13.19
C ARG A 28 -4.78 -13.41 -13.17
N PHE A 29 -3.92 -12.80 -12.38
CA PHE A 29 -3.93 -11.36 -12.09
C PHE A 29 -2.82 -10.61 -12.82
N PHE A 30 -1.63 -11.18 -12.92
CA PHE A 30 -0.43 -10.54 -13.46
C PHE A 30 0.03 -11.17 -14.79
N ASN A 31 0.59 -10.34 -15.66
CA ASN A 31 1.34 -10.77 -16.84
C ASN A 31 2.79 -11.14 -16.44
N SER A 32 3.61 -11.57 -17.41
CA SER A 32 5.02 -11.93 -17.14
C SER A 32 5.91 -10.77 -16.68
N LYS A 33 5.44 -9.52 -16.84
CA LYS A 33 6.12 -8.31 -16.35
C LYS A 33 5.69 -7.92 -14.93
N GLY A 34 4.76 -8.66 -14.31
CA GLY A 34 4.21 -8.32 -13.00
C GLY A 34 3.09 -7.26 -13.04
N GLU A 35 2.57 -6.92 -14.22
CA GLU A 35 1.51 -5.91 -14.39
C GLU A 35 0.12 -6.55 -14.37
N LEU A 36 -0.89 -5.82 -13.88
CA LEU A 36 -2.26 -6.31 -13.85
C LEU A 36 -2.82 -6.54 -15.27
N ARG A 37 -3.33 -7.74 -15.53
CA ARG A 37 -3.84 -8.14 -16.86
C ARG A 37 -5.11 -7.41 -17.26
N ARG A 38 -6.01 -7.18 -16.30
CA ARG A 38 -7.37 -6.69 -16.54
C ARG A 38 -7.51 -5.18 -16.35
N ILE A 39 -6.59 -4.58 -15.60
CA ILE A 39 -6.64 -3.18 -15.20
C ILE A 39 -5.35 -2.55 -15.70
N THR A 40 -5.47 -1.75 -16.76
CA THR A 40 -4.34 -1.08 -17.42
C THR A 40 -4.23 0.38 -17.03
N ARG A 41 -5.29 0.95 -16.45
CA ARG A 41 -5.33 2.33 -15.94
C ARG A 41 -5.53 2.28 -14.44
N LEU A 42 -4.46 2.61 -13.73
CA LEU A 42 -4.44 2.83 -12.29
C LEU A 42 -4.44 4.33 -12.05
N HIS A 43 -5.09 4.78 -10.98
CA HIS A 43 -5.05 6.15 -10.49
C HIS A 43 -4.28 6.17 -9.17
N PRO A 44 -2.96 6.39 -9.20
CA PRO A 44 -2.16 6.46 -7.99
C PRO A 44 -2.66 7.57 -7.08
N TRP A 45 -2.82 7.26 -5.79
CA TRP A 45 -3.22 8.24 -4.78
C TRP A 45 -2.44 7.97 -3.50
N ALA A 46 -1.57 8.91 -3.10
CA ALA A 46 -0.84 8.78 -1.84
C ALA A 46 -1.80 8.84 -0.65
N LEU A 47 -1.54 8.00 0.36
CA LEU A 47 -2.35 7.97 1.59
C LEU A 47 -2.47 9.35 2.24
N CYS A 48 -1.38 10.11 2.27
CA CYS A 48 -1.34 11.47 2.83
C CYS A 48 -2.29 12.43 2.11
N ASP A 49 -2.30 12.40 0.78
CA ASP A 49 -3.18 13.25 -0.04
C ASP A 49 -4.64 12.83 0.15
N LEU A 50 -4.91 11.52 0.24
CA LEU A 50 -6.25 11.00 0.47
C LEU A 50 -6.80 11.46 1.83
N LEU A 51 -5.98 11.44 2.89
CA LEU A 51 -6.37 11.94 4.21
C LEU A 51 -6.66 13.43 4.21
N GLN A 52 -5.89 14.22 3.47
CA GLN A 52 -6.09 15.67 3.35
C GLN A 52 -7.33 15.99 2.51
N ASP A 53 -7.40 15.51 1.27
CA ASP A 53 -8.41 15.92 0.30
C ASP A 53 -9.80 15.34 0.63
N LYS A 54 -9.84 14.06 1.01
CA LYS A 54 -11.10 13.35 1.22
C LYS A 54 -11.60 13.46 2.66
N TYR A 55 -10.68 13.51 3.63
CA TYR A 55 -11.02 13.49 5.04
C TYR A 55 -10.71 14.81 5.77
N GLY A 56 -10.14 15.81 5.09
CA GLY A 56 -9.90 17.13 5.65
C GLY A 56 -8.85 17.17 6.76
N TRP A 57 -7.94 16.18 6.81
CA TRP A 57 -6.88 16.15 7.81
C TRP A 57 -5.90 17.31 7.59
N THR A 58 -5.30 17.81 8.68
CA THR A 58 -4.20 18.77 8.54
C THR A 58 -3.01 18.08 7.89
N PRO A 59 -2.14 18.80 7.14
CA PRO A 59 -0.95 18.20 6.54
C PRO A 59 -0.06 17.48 7.55
N SER A 60 0.07 18.02 8.77
CA SER A 60 0.87 17.44 9.85
C SER A 60 0.29 16.11 10.34
N ASP A 61 -1.02 16.06 10.60
CA ASP A 61 -1.67 14.84 11.09
C ASP A 61 -1.68 13.74 10.02
N ALA A 62 -1.96 14.13 8.77
CA ALA A 62 -1.97 13.22 7.63
C ALA A 62 -0.58 12.61 7.41
N GLN A 63 0.48 13.42 7.51
CA GLN A 63 1.85 12.95 7.39
C GLN A 63 2.25 12.01 8.54
N SER A 64 1.96 12.41 9.78
CA SER A 64 2.29 11.61 10.97
C SER A 64 1.60 10.25 10.96
N PHE A 65 0.31 10.22 10.61
CA PHE A 65 -0.45 8.96 10.52
C PHE A 65 -0.05 8.12 9.31
N SER A 66 0.24 8.74 8.16
CA SER A 66 0.74 7.99 7.00
C SER A 66 2.08 7.32 7.30
N HIS A 67 2.99 8.01 8.00
CA HIS A 67 4.27 7.46 8.42
C HIS A 67 4.11 6.27 9.37
N PHE A 68 3.10 6.31 10.24
CA PHE A 68 2.73 5.20 11.11
C PHE A 68 2.17 4.00 10.33
N LEU A 69 1.25 4.24 9.40
CA LEU A 69 0.46 3.18 8.77
C LEU A 69 1.17 2.49 7.61
N LEU A 70 1.93 3.22 6.79
CA LEU A 70 2.58 2.67 5.59
C LEU A 70 3.50 1.46 5.88
N PRO A 71 4.33 1.45 6.95
CA PRO A 71 5.13 0.27 7.30
C PRO A 71 4.30 -0.99 7.59
N MET A 72 3.06 -0.84 8.06
CA MET A 72 2.13 -1.97 8.27
C MET A 72 1.51 -2.46 6.96
N LEU A 73 1.49 -1.62 5.94
CA LEU A 73 0.92 -1.92 4.62
C LEU A 73 1.95 -2.46 3.63
N GLU A 74 3.21 -2.56 4.03
CA GLU A 74 4.31 -3.08 3.20
C GLU A 74 3.88 -4.35 2.44
N PRO A 75 3.92 -4.32 1.09
CA PRO A 75 3.42 -5.42 0.28
C PRO A 75 4.18 -6.72 0.50
N VAL A 76 5.50 -6.65 0.72
CA VAL A 76 6.33 -7.82 1.00
C VAL A 76 6.22 -8.17 2.50
N PRO A 77 5.62 -9.31 2.88
CA PRO A 77 5.34 -9.59 4.30
C PRO A 77 6.59 -9.60 5.19
N ALA A 78 7.75 -9.99 4.64
CA ALA A 78 9.02 -10.02 5.37
C ALA A 78 9.54 -8.63 5.77
N HIS A 79 9.10 -7.57 5.07
CA HIS A 79 9.51 -6.19 5.35
C HIS A 79 8.47 -5.42 6.18
N ARG A 80 7.31 -6.03 6.43
CA ARG A 80 6.21 -5.39 7.15
C ARG A 80 6.56 -5.17 8.61
N ALA A 81 6.22 -3.99 9.13
CA ALA A 81 6.43 -3.66 10.52
C ALA A 81 5.68 -4.64 11.44
N THR A 82 6.38 -5.12 12.47
CA THR A 82 5.81 -5.95 13.52
C THR A 82 4.97 -5.12 14.49
N ALA A 83 4.02 -5.74 15.18
CA ALA A 83 3.22 -5.06 16.20
C ALA A 83 4.10 -4.39 17.28
N GLN A 84 5.19 -5.05 17.70
CA GLN A 84 6.14 -4.50 18.66
C GLN A 84 6.80 -3.21 18.15
N GLN A 85 7.22 -3.16 16.89
CA GLN A 85 7.78 -1.94 16.29
C GLN A 85 6.73 -0.84 16.18
N CYS A 86 5.48 -1.20 15.83
CA CYS A 86 4.40 -0.23 15.70
C CYS A 86 4.07 0.47 17.02
N LEU A 87 4.12 -0.25 18.15
CA LEU A 87 3.91 0.31 19.50
C LEU A 87 4.92 1.40 19.88
N GLN A 88 6.09 1.40 19.24
CA GLN A 88 7.14 2.40 19.50
C GLN A 88 6.97 3.68 18.67
N HIS A 89 5.99 3.72 17.76
CA HIS A 89 5.80 4.85 16.87
C HIS A 89 5.23 6.08 17.62
N GLN A 90 5.77 7.26 17.33
CA GLN A 90 5.40 8.51 18.01
C GLN A 90 3.89 8.81 17.93
N TRP A 91 3.26 8.50 16.80
CA TRP A 91 1.81 8.69 16.60
C TRP A 91 0.93 8.02 17.68
N ILE A 92 1.35 6.87 18.25
CA ILE A 92 0.59 6.20 19.31
C ILE A 92 0.70 6.93 20.67
N ASN A 93 1.81 7.64 20.89
CA ASN A 93 2.11 8.32 22.15
C ASN A 93 1.93 9.86 22.05
N SER A 94 1.30 10.34 20.98
CA SER A 94 1.07 11.77 20.69
C SER A 94 -0.19 12.30 21.37
#